data_AF-A0A356P9W4-F1
#
_entry.id   AF-A0A356P9W4-F1
#
_cell.length_a   1.000
_cell.length_b   1.000
_cell.length_c   1.000
_cell.angle_alpha   90.00
_cell.angle_beta   90.00
_cell.angle_gamma   90.00
#
_symmetry.space_group_name_H-M   'P 1'
#
loop_
_entity.id
_entity.type
_entity.pdbx_description
1 polymer ?
#
loop_
_entity_poly.entity_id
_entity_poly.type
_entity_poly.pdbx_seq_one_letter_code
_entity_poly.pdbx_strand_id
1 'polypeptide(L)'
;LTLVMQKTDKVPDIVSAGLANVAIRMPSHPVALRLIEETGLPLAAPSANLSGKPSPTKRQHVWRDMKGKIPLILDAGACPLGLESTVLDVSGGVPMILRPGGISKEQLEAVLGEVRVDNPSETLAPKAPGMKYRHYAPQGEMILMIGSSERIIQRMGLEIQKGHGRLKKVGVLCCLLYTSPS
;
A
#
# COMPACT_ATOMS: atom_id res chain seq x y z
N LEU A 1 4.59 -7.25 -7.65
CA LEU A 1 4.80 -6.14 -8.60
C LEU A 1 3.48 -5.83 -9.32
N THR A 2 3.22 -4.56 -9.60
CA THR A 2 2.11 -4.08 -10.43
C THR A 2 2.69 -3.20 -11.53
N LEU A 3 2.30 -3.43 -12.77
CA LEU A 3 2.78 -2.69 -13.94
C LEU A 3 1.69 -1.77 -14.47
N VAL A 4 2.03 -0.51 -14.72
CA VAL A 4 1.16 0.46 -15.39
C VAL A 4 1.56 0.54 -16.85
N MET A 5 0.61 0.30 -17.73
CA MET A 5 0.79 0.24 -19.19
C MET A 5 -0.44 0.78 -19.91
N GLN A 6 -0.32 1.05 -21.21
CA GLN A 6 -1.46 1.48 -22.01
C GLN A 6 -2.56 0.42 -22.02
N LYS A 7 -3.80 0.83 -21.80
CA LYS A 7 -4.95 -0.08 -21.82
C LYS A 7 -5.41 -0.30 -23.26
N THR A 8 -5.89 -1.52 -23.55
CA THR A 8 -6.66 -1.79 -24.77
C THR A 8 -8.13 -1.46 -24.55
N ASP A 9 -8.92 -1.40 -25.62
CA ASP A 9 -10.38 -1.18 -25.56
C ASP A 9 -11.15 -2.27 -24.81
N LYS A 10 -10.53 -3.44 -24.60
CA LYS A 10 -11.08 -4.51 -23.75
C LYS A 10 -11.14 -4.15 -22.26
N VAL A 11 -10.43 -3.11 -21.82
CA VAL A 11 -10.43 -2.64 -20.42
C VAL A 11 -11.43 -1.49 -20.28
N PRO A 12 -12.55 -1.70 -19.56
CA PRO A 12 -13.55 -0.66 -19.35
C PRO A 12 -13.00 0.54 -18.58
N ASP A 13 -13.48 1.74 -18.90
CA ASP A 13 -13.01 2.98 -18.27
C ASP A 13 -13.27 3.03 -16.75
N ILE A 14 -14.28 2.32 -16.26
CA ILE A 14 -14.54 2.21 -14.81
C ILE A 14 -13.37 1.54 -14.07
N VAL A 15 -12.58 0.70 -14.75
CA VAL A 15 -11.39 0.05 -14.16
C VAL A 15 -10.20 1.01 -14.13
N SER A 16 -10.02 1.82 -15.18
CA SER A 16 -8.90 2.78 -15.29
C SER A 16 -9.24 4.18 -14.76
N ALA A 17 -10.44 4.41 -14.24
CA ALA A 17 -10.97 5.73 -13.91
C ALA A 17 -10.92 6.72 -15.10
N GLY A 18 -11.17 6.22 -16.32
CA GLY A 18 -11.11 7.01 -17.57
C GLY A 18 -9.69 7.34 -18.06
N LEU A 19 -8.65 6.81 -17.41
CA LEU A 19 -7.26 6.99 -17.84
C LEU A 19 -6.93 6.09 -19.03
N ALA A 20 -5.97 6.53 -19.86
CA ALA A 20 -5.43 5.75 -20.99
C ALA A 20 -4.59 4.53 -20.54
N ASN A 21 -4.16 4.51 -19.28
CA ASN A 21 -3.33 3.44 -18.71
C ASN A 21 -4.14 2.55 -17.76
N VAL A 22 -3.70 1.29 -17.63
CA VAL A 22 -4.22 0.28 -16.70
C VAL A 22 -3.10 -0.29 -15.85
N ALA A 23 -3.40 -0.56 -14.58
CA ALA A 23 -2.48 -1.22 -13.64
C ALA A 23 -2.78 -2.73 -13.58
N ILE A 24 -1.81 -3.56 -13.97
CA ILE A 24 -1.95 -5.02 -14.04
C ILE A 24 -0.99 -5.67 -13.04
N ARG A 25 -1.44 -6.75 -12.38
CA ARG A 25 -0.59 -7.58 -11.52
C ARG A 25 -0.94 -9.05 -11.69
N MET A 26 0.05 -9.91 -11.53
CA MET A 26 -0.15 -11.34 -11.29
C MET A 26 0.14 -11.62 -9.81
N PRO A 27 -0.85 -12.05 -9.01
CA PRO A 27 -0.65 -12.27 -7.58
C PRO A 27 0.22 -13.50 -7.33
N SER A 28 1.23 -13.39 -6.48
CA SER A 28 1.99 -14.55 -5.98
C SER A 28 1.27 -15.17 -4.79
N HIS A 29 0.06 -15.70 -5.02
CA HIS A 29 -0.73 -16.37 -3.99
C HIS A 29 -1.56 -17.51 -4.61
N PRO A 30 -1.42 -18.77 -4.16
CA PRO A 30 -2.01 -19.93 -4.82
C PRO A 30 -3.54 -19.84 -4.91
N VAL A 31 -4.20 -19.41 -3.83
CA VAL A 31 -5.67 -19.23 -3.83
C VAL A 31 -6.13 -18.12 -4.78
N ALA A 32 -5.36 -17.03 -4.92
CA ALA A 32 -5.74 -15.93 -5.82
C ALA A 32 -5.54 -16.33 -7.28
N LEU A 33 -4.46 -17.05 -7.58
CA LEU A 33 -4.22 -17.63 -8.91
C LEU A 33 -5.32 -18.63 -9.27
N ARG A 34 -5.65 -19.56 -8.36
CA ARG A 34 -6.72 -20.52 -8.60
C ARG A 34 -8.06 -19.85 -8.83
N LEU A 35 -8.38 -18.79 -8.09
CA LEU A 35 -9.60 -18.03 -8.32
C LEU A 35 -9.64 -17.42 -9.73
N ILE A 36 -8.53 -16.84 -10.21
CA ILE A 36 -8.43 -16.28 -11.57
C ILE A 36 -8.57 -17.38 -12.63
N GLU A 37 -7.98 -18.56 -12.39
CA GLU A 37 -8.10 -19.73 -13.28
C GLU A 37 -9.55 -20.22 -13.38
N GLU A 38 -10.21 -20.42 -12.24
CA GLU A 38 -11.57 -20.94 -12.15
C GLU A 38 -12.60 -19.97 -12.76
N THR A 39 -12.38 -18.66 -12.65
CA THR A 39 -13.25 -17.67 -13.30
C THR A 39 -13.01 -17.58 -14.80
N GLY A 40 -11.81 -17.91 -15.28
CA GLY A 40 -11.40 -17.69 -16.66
C GLY A 40 -11.38 -16.21 -17.08
N LEU A 41 -11.37 -15.29 -16.10
CA LEU A 41 -11.53 -13.85 -16.32
C LEU A 41 -10.49 -13.03 -15.55
N PRO A 42 -10.03 -11.88 -16.09
CA PRO A 42 -9.23 -10.93 -15.32
C PRO A 42 -10.08 -10.31 -14.19
N LEU A 43 -9.50 -10.19 -13.00
CA LEU A 43 -10.19 -9.68 -11.82
C LEU A 43 -9.70 -8.27 -11.45
N ALA A 44 -10.58 -7.28 -11.57
CA ALA A 44 -10.35 -5.95 -11.01
C ALA A 44 -10.56 -5.98 -9.49
N ALA A 45 -9.48 -5.79 -8.71
CA ALA A 45 -9.51 -5.97 -7.26
C ALA A 45 -8.69 -4.90 -6.52
N PRO A 46 -9.32 -3.83 -5.98
CA PRO A 46 -8.67 -2.93 -5.04
C PRO A 46 -8.47 -3.61 -3.68
N SER A 47 -7.90 -2.90 -2.70
CA SER A 47 -7.80 -3.40 -1.33
C SER A 47 -9.19 -3.57 -0.71
N ALA A 48 -9.41 -4.69 -0.01
CA ALA A 48 -10.73 -5.08 0.52
C ALA A 48 -11.10 -4.36 1.84
N ASN A 49 -10.94 -3.04 1.87
CA ASN A 49 -11.27 -2.16 2.99
C ASN A 49 -12.18 -1.01 2.55
N LEU A 50 -12.81 -0.33 3.51
CA LEU A 50 -13.48 0.92 3.20
C LEU A 50 -12.45 1.99 2.83
N SER A 51 -12.79 2.82 1.83
CA SER A 51 -11.92 3.89 1.34
C SER A 51 -11.39 4.75 2.50
N GLY A 52 -10.07 4.99 2.51
CA GLY A 52 -9.38 5.76 3.54
C GLY A 52 -8.95 4.96 4.78
N LYS A 53 -9.39 3.71 4.95
CA LYS A 53 -8.90 2.84 6.03
C LYS A 53 -7.60 2.11 5.64
N PRO A 54 -6.82 1.62 6.63
CA PRO A 54 -5.69 0.75 6.36
C PRO A 54 -6.07 -0.51 5.59
N SER A 55 -5.18 -0.95 4.70
CA SER A 55 -5.36 -2.16 3.91
C SER A 55 -5.50 -3.40 4.80
N PRO A 56 -6.38 -4.36 4.44
CA PRO A 56 -6.61 -5.54 5.25
C PRO A 56 -5.51 -6.58 5.02
N THR A 57 -4.95 -7.11 6.10
CA THR A 57 -3.93 -8.17 6.07
C THR A 57 -4.42 -9.48 6.68
N LYS A 58 -5.63 -9.49 7.26
CA LYS A 58 -6.28 -10.65 7.89
C LYS A 58 -7.77 -10.64 7.56
N ARG A 59 -8.41 -11.81 7.56
CA ARG A 59 -9.87 -11.92 7.35
C ARG A 59 -10.66 -11.02 8.28
N GLN A 60 -10.29 -10.91 9.55
CA GLN A 60 -11.02 -10.10 10.52
C GLN A 60 -11.08 -8.62 10.11
N HIS A 61 -10.06 -8.11 9.41
CA HIS A 61 -10.06 -6.74 8.91
C HIS A 61 -11.09 -6.57 7.79
N VAL A 62 -11.12 -7.50 6.83
CA VAL A 62 -12.10 -7.51 5.73
C VAL A 62 -13.52 -7.66 6.28
N TRP A 63 -13.73 -8.61 7.19
CA TRP A 63 -15.03 -8.85 7.83
C TRP A 63 -15.56 -7.60 8.54
N ARG A 64 -14.72 -6.94 9.33
CA ARG A 64 -15.11 -5.70 10.03
C ARG A 64 -15.59 -4.60 9.08
N ASP A 65 -14.97 -4.48 7.92
CA ASP A 65 -15.25 -3.40 6.96
C ASP A 65 -16.37 -3.74 5.96
N MET A 66 -16.50 -5.01 5.58
CA MET A 66 -17.33 -5.46 4.46
C MET A 66 -18.51 -6.36 4.85
N LYS A 67 -18.67 -6.74 6.13
CA LYS A 67 -19.82 -7.53 6.58
C LYS A 67 -21.13 -6.87 6.15
N GLY A 68 -21.97 -7.64 5.45
CA GLY A 68 -23.25 -7.17 4.92
C GLY A 68 -23.18 -6.29 3.67
N LYS A 69 -21.97 -6.04 3.12
CA LYS A 69 -21.77 -5.22 1.91
C LYS A 69 -21.33 -6.04 0.70
N ILE A 70 -20.73 -7.20 0.92
CA ILE A 70 -20.26 -8.11 -0.12
C ILE A 70 -20.84 -9.50 0.10
N PRO A 71 -21.10 -10.26 -0.98
CA PRO A 71 -21.74 -11.57 -0.89
C PRO A 71 -20.80 -12.66 -0.36
N LEU A 72 -19.48 -12.47 -0.48
CA LEU A 72 -18.51 -13.52 -0.18
C LEU A 72 -17.19 -12.92 0.34
N ILE A 73 -16.56 -13.64 1.28
CA ILE A 73 -15.17 -13.44 1.69
C ILE A 73 -14.46 -14.79 1.59
N LEU A 74 -13.40 -14.84 0.78
CA LEU A 74 -12.53 -16.01 0.68
C LEU A 74 -11.41 -15.88 1.71
N ASP A 75 -11.38 -16.77 2.70
CA ASP A 75 -10.34 -16.81 3.73
C ASP A 75 -9.20 -17.74 3.32
N ALA A 76 -8.01 -17.17 3.13
CA ALA A 76 -6.79 -17.92 2.85
C ALA A 76 -5.68 -17.62 3.88
N GLY A 77 -6.06 -17.16 5.08
CA GLY A 77 -5.11 -16.79 6.13
C GLY A 77 -4.60 -15.35 6.01
N ALA A 78 -3.53 -15.05 6.75
CA ALA A 78 -2.95 -13.71 6.80
C ALA A 78 -2.01 -13.45 5.61
N CYS A 79 -1.99 -12.21 5.12
CA CYS A 79 -1.04 -11.81 4.08
C CYS A 79 0.39 -11.84 4.63
N PRO A 80 1.34 -12.54 3.98
CA PRO A 80 2.69 -12.74 4.53
C PRO A 80 3.54 -11.47 4.53
N LEU A 81 3.39 -10.58 3.54
CA LEU A 81 4.22 -9.38 3.38
C LEU A 81 3.65 -8.14 4.10
N GLY A 82 2.34 -8.10 4.36
CA GLY A 82 1.67 -6.96 5.01
C GLY A 82 1.73 -5.61 4.27
N LEU A 83 2.46 -5.51 3.15
CA LEU A 83 2.64 -4.32 2.30
C LEU A 83 1.98 -4.54 0.93
N GLU A 84 1.54 -3.46 0.27
CA GLU A 84 1.07 -3.59 -1.11
C GLU A 84 2.22 -3.84 -2.12
N SER A 85 1.82 -4.19 -3.33
CA SER A 85 2.73 -4.30 -4.46
C SER A 85 3.37 -2.95 -4.80
N THR A 86 4.66 -3.00 -5.15
CA THR A 86 5.35 -1.94 -5.89
C THR A 86 4.60 -1.68 -7.18
N VAL A 87 4.31 -0.42 -7.48
CA VAL A 87 3.66 0.02 -8.73
C VAL A 87 4.72 0.67 -9.60
N LEU A 88 4.96 0.10 -10.77
CA LEU A 88 5.96 0.54 -11.74
C LEU A 88 5.25 0.98 -13.03
N ASP A 89 5.44 2.23 -13.41
CA ASP A 89 5.04 2.74 -14.72
C ASP A 89 6.07 2.32 -15.76
N VAL A 90 5.59 1.56 -16.75
CA VAL A 90 6.36 1.11 -17.91
C VAL A 90 5.72 1.61 -19.21
N SER A 91 4.79 2.57 -19.13
CA SER A 91 4.11 3.14 -20.30
C SER A 91 4.93 4.20 -21.04
N GLY A 92 6.00 4.69 -20.43
CA GLY A 92 6.91 5.70 -21.00
C GLY A 92 8.30 5.15 -21.33
N GLY A 93 9.30 6.04 -21.37
CA GLY A 93 10.69 5.68 -21.70
C GLY A 93 11.44 5.00 -20.57
N VAL A 94 11.72 5.73 -19.49
CA VAL A 94 12.42 5.18 -18.31
C VAL A 94 11.37 4.67 -17.30
N PRO A 95 11.44 3.39 -16.86
CA PRO A 95 10.53 2.85 -15.86
C PRO A 95 10.52 3.69 -14.58
N MET A 96 9.33 3.96 -14.05
CA MET A 96 9.15 4.86 -12.91
C MET A 96 8.33 4.22 -11.79
N ILE A 97 8.91 4.10 -10.59
CA ILE A 97 8.23 3.60 -9.40
C ILE A 97 7.25 4.68 -8.94
N LEU A 98 5.96 4.42 -9.12
CA LEU A 98 4.86 5.28 -8.69
C LEU A 98 4.48 5.04 -7.23
N ARG A 99 4.70 3.82 -6.74
CA ARG A 99 4.48 3.46 -5.34
C ARG A 99 5.50 2.40 -4.91
N PRO A 100 6.29 2.65 -3.86
CA PRO A 100 7.15 1.62 -3.30
C PRO A 100 6.32 0.49 -2.68
N GLY A 101 6.87 -0.72 -2.66
CA GLY A 101 6.21 -1.90 -2.10
C GLY A 101 7.18 -3.06 -1.98
N GLY A 102 6.67 -4.30 -2.02
CA GLY A 102 7.49 -5.50 -1.76
C GLY A 102 8.63 -5.81 -2.74
N ILE A 103 8.76 -5.10 -3.86
CA ILE A 103 9.92 -5.17 -4.78
C ILE A 103 10.68 -3.86 -4.70
N SER A 104 11.97 -3.93 -4.39
CA SER A 104 12.82 -2.76 -4.18
C SER A 104 13.27 -2.12 -5.52
N LYS A 105 13.77 -0.89 -5.44
CA LYS A 105 14.33 -0.19 -6.61
C LYS A 105 15.53 -0.95 -7.16
N GLU A 106 16.41 -1.42 -6.28
CA GLU A 106 17.64 -2.13 -6.62
C GLU A 106 17.32 -3.45 -7.35
N GLN A 107 16.28 -4.17 -6.91
CA GLN A 107 15.80 -5.37 -7.59
C GLN A 107 15.29 -5.08 -9.01
N LEU A 108 14.64 -3.92 -9.21
CA LEU A 108 14.18 -3.49 -10.54
C LEU A 108 15.35 -3.04 -11.41
N GLU A 109 16.29 -2.26 -10.86
CA GLU A 109 17.46 -1.77 -11.58
C GLU A 109 18.38 -2.90 -12.04
N ALA A 110 18.51 -3.96 -11.23
CA ALA A 110 19.28 -5.15 -11.60
C ALA A 110 18.76 -5.84 -12.89
N VAL A 111 17.49 -5.63 -13.25
CA VAL A 111 16.86 -6.23 -14.43
C VAL A 111 16.68 -5.21 -15.56
N LEU A 112 16.31 -3.98 -15.22
CA LEU A 112 15.87 -2.96 -16.19
C LEU A 112 16.93 -1.89 -16.49
N GLY A 113 18.01 -1.81 -15.71
CA GLY A 113 18.95 -0.68 -15.77
C GLY A 113 18.43 0.53 -15.00
N GLU A 114 18.31 1.69 -15.64
CA GLU A 114 17.84 2.91 -14.97
C GLU A 114 16.35 2.79 -14.57
N VAL A 115 16.06 2.99 -13.28
CA VAL A 115 14.70 3.10 -12.76
C VAL A 115 14.57 4.36 -11.93
N ARG A 116 13.55 5.16 -12.23
CA ARG A 116 13.25 6.39 -11.48
C ARG A 116 12.22 6.15 -10.40
N VAL A 117 12.20 7.00 -9.39
CA VAL A 117 11.15 7.02 -8.36
C VAL A 117 10.36 8.30 -8.56
N ASP A 118 9.04 8.18 -8.60
CA ASP A 118 8.17 9.34 -8.65
C ASP A 118 8.28 10.11 -7.33
N ASN A 119 8.49 11.41 -7.42
CA ASN A 119 8.46 12.32 -6.27
C ASN A 119 7.10 13.03 -6.32
N PRO A 120 6.07 12.49 -5.67
CA PRO A 120 4.72 13.02 -5.80
C PRO A 120 4.67 14.48 -5.33
N SER A 121 4.45 15.38 -6.28
CA SER A 121 3.99 16.75 -6.01
C SER A 121 2.48 16.71 -5.78
N GLU A 122 1.97 17.38 -4.74
CA GLU A 122 0.53 17.45 -4.44
C GLU A 122 -0.33 18.01 -5.59
N THR A 123 0.29 18.61 -6.61
CA THR A 123 -0.38 19.30 -7.73
C THR A 123 -0.64 18.46 -8.97
N LEU A 124 -0.07 17.26 -9.09
CA LEU A 124 -0.19 16.44 -10.32
C LEU A 124 -1.30 15.38 -10.20
N ALA A 125 -2.03 15.17 -11.32
CA ALA A 125 -3.04 14.12 -11.41
C ALA A 125 -2.37 12.73 -11.29
N PRO A 126 -2.99 11.79 -10.56
CA PRO A 126 -2.42 10.46 -10.36
C PRO A 126 -2.36 9.70 -11.68
N LYS A 127 -1.20 9.12 -11.99
CA LYS A 127 -1.00 8.28 -13.19
C LYS A 127 -1.63 6.89 -13.08
N ALA A 128 -2.04 6.48 -11.88
CA ALA A 128 -2.71 5.22 -11.63
C ALA A 128 -3.71 5.31 -10.46
N PRO A 129 -4.75 4.45 -10.44
CA PRO A 129 -5.67 4.34 -9.32
C PRO A 129 -4.95 4.03 -7.99
N GLY A 130 -5.34 4.69 -6.91
CA GLY A 130 -4.73 4.46 -5.59
C GLY A 130 -3.38 5.17 -5.36
N MET A 131 -3.15 6.31 -6.04
CA MET A 131 -2.04 7.23 -5.74
C MET A 131 -2.47 8.54 -5.08
N LYS A 132 -3.76 8.91 -5.17
CA LYS A 132 -4.26 10.24 -4.75
C LYS A 132 -4.60 10.36 -3.26
N TYR A 133 -4.81 9.24 -2.57
CA TYR A 133 -5.29 9.26 -1.20
C TYR A 133 -4.13 9.03 -0.23
N ARG A 134 -4.20 9.61 0.98
CA ARG A 134 -3.31 9.24 2.09
C ARG A 134 -3.59 7.78 2.47
N HIS A 135 -2.96 6.85 1.77
CA HIS A 135 -2.93 5.45 2.14
C HIS A 135 -2.27 5.41 3.53
N TYR A 136 -2.96 4.81 4.52
CA TYR A 136 -2.48 4.64 5.91
C TYR A 136 -2.69 5.76 6.93
N ALA A 137 -3.51 6.78 6.66
CA ALA A 137 -3.86 7.74 7.71
C ALA A 137 -4.66 7.03 8.83
N PRO A 138 -4.16 6.94 10.08
CA PRO A 138 -5.00 6.50 11.19
C PRO A 138 -6.10 7.53 11.44
N GLN A 139 -7.15 7.13 12.17
CA GLN A 139 -8.20 8.08 12.59
C GLN A 139 -7.68 9.16 13.54
N GLY A 140 -6.53 8.94 14.18
CA GLY A 140 -5.88 9.88 15.10
C GLY A 140 -4.73 10.65 14.46
N GLU A 141 -4.19 11.60 15.21
CA GLU A 141 -2.95 12.30 14.86
C GLU A 141 -1.78 11.29 14.83
N MET A 142 -1.00 11.28 13.74
CA MET A 142 0.20 10.45 13.59
C MET A 142 1.42 11.36 13.55
N ILE A 143 2.44 11.01 14.35
CA ILE A 143 3.74 11.68 14.36
C ILE A 143 4.81 10.65 14.01
N LEU A 144 5.54 10.87 12.92
CA LEU A 144 6.71 10.07 12.56
C LEU A 144 7.98 10.74 13.10
N MET A 145 8.76 10.01 13.88
CA MET A 145 10.02 10.50 14.45
C MET A 145 11.18 9.71 13.86
N ILE A 146 12.12 10.40 13.21
CA ILE A 146 13.32 9.83 12.61
C ILE A 146 14.54 10.57 13.17
N GLY A 147 15.54 9.84 13.67
CA GLY A 147 16.73 10.42 14.31
C GLY A 147 17.44 9.41 15.20
N SER A 148 18.40 9.89 16.01
CA SER A 148 19.08 9.04 17.00
C SER A 148 18.11 8.58 18.08
N SER A 149 18.38 7.41 18.67
CA SER A 149 17.52 6.82 19.70
C SER A 149 17.30 7.76 20.88
N GLU A 150 18.33 8.50 21.32
CA GLU A 150 18.22 9.44 22.43
C GLU A 150 17.22 10.56 22.12
N ARG A 151 17.33 11.15 20.92
CA ARG A 151 16.42 12.23 20.48
C ARG A 151 15.00 11.73 20.31
N ILE A 152 14.83 10.53 19.74
CA ILE A 152 13.52 9.91 19.56
C ILE A 152 12.88 9.65 20.92
N ILE A 153 13.60 9.06 21.88
CA ILE A 153 13.08 8.75 23.22
C ILE A 153 12.66 10.03 23.95
N GLN A 154 13.51 11.07 23.95
CA GLN A 154 13.18 12.36 24.57
C GLN A 154 11.93 12.98 23.95
N ARG A 155 11.86 13.02 22.61
CA ARG A 155 10.71 13.60 21.91
C ARG A 155 9.45 12.79 22.13
N MET A 156 9.55 11.46 22.15
CA MET A 156 8.44 10.54 22.42
C MET A 156 7.84 10.80 23.81
N GLY A 157 8.68 10.96 24.84
CA GLY A 157 8.22 11.28 26.20
C GLY A 157 7.43 12.60 26.25
N LEU A 158 7.92 13.63 25.56
CA LEU A 158 7.22 14.92 25.47
C LEU A 158 5.87 14.81 24.76
N GLU A 159 5.77 14.07 23.66
CA GLU A 159 4.51 13.91 22.93
C GLU A 159 3.48 13.05 23.68
N ILE A 160 3.93 12.03 24.43
CA ILE A 160 3.05 11.25 25.33
C ILE A 160 2.46 12.16 26.40
N GLN A 161 3.30 12.96 27.08
CA GLN A 161 2.84 13.90 28.11
C GLN A 161 1.85 14.92 27.55
N LYS A 162 2.13 15.51 26.38
CA LYS A 162 1.20 16.42 25.71
C LYS A 162 -0.13 15.75 25.35
N GLY A 163 -0.09 14.52 24.84
CA GLY A 163 -1.28 13.75 24.51
C GLY A 163 -2.16 13.48 25.74
N HIS A 164 -1.55 12.99 26.83
CA HIS A 164 -2.25 12.76 28.09
C HIS A 164 -2.78 14.05 28.72
N GLY A 165 -2.02 15.15 28.66
CA GLY A 165 -2.47 16.47 29.11
C GLY A 165 -3.69 17.01 28.35
N ARG A 166 -3.94 16.49 27.14
CA ARG A 166 -5.14 16.77 26.33
C ARG A 166 -6.20 15.67 26.44
N LEU A 167 -6.10 14.78 27.42
CA LEU A 167 -6.99 13.63 27.64
C LEU A 167 -7.11 12.69 26.41
N LYS A 168 -6.09 12.65 25.54
CA LYS A 168 -6.05 11.74 24.39
C LYS A 168 -5.43 10.40 24.78
N LYS A 169 -5.92 9.31 24.18
CA LYS A 169 -5.23 8.01 24.19
C LYS A 169 -4.04 8.08 23.25
N VAL A 170 -2.84 7.75 23.74
CA VAL A 170 -1.61 7.76 22.95
C VAL A 170 -1.16 6.32 22.71
N GLY A 171 -0.92 5.96 21.44
CA GLY A 171 -0.33 4.70 21.04
C GLY A 171 1.08 4.92 20.50
N VAL A 172 2.03 4.06 20.87
CA VAL A 172 3.40 4.10 20.38
C VAL A 172 3.70 2.82 19.62
N LEU A 173 4.19 2.96 18.40
CA LEU A 173 4.74 1.87 17.59
C LEU A 173 6.22 2.18 17.36
N CYS A 174 7.12 1.39 17.93
CA CYS A 174 8.56 1.58 17.78
C CYS A 174 9.27 0.24 17.58
N CYS A 175 10.34 0.25 16.79
CA CYS A 175 11.30 -0.83 16.72
C CYS A 175 12.58 -0.34 17.41
N LEU A 176 12.67 -0.50 18.72
CA LEU A 176 13.94 -0.29 19.41
C LEU A 176 14.77 -1.56 19.21
N LEU A 177 15.82 -1.47 18.41
CA LEU A 177 16.89 -2.46 18.47
C LEU A 177 17.57 -2.27 19.82
N TYR A 178 17.22 -3.12 20.78
CA TYR A 178 17.87 -3.18 22.07
C TYR A 178 19.25 -3.82 21.86
N THR A 179 20.27 -3.01 21.60
CA THR A 179 21.65 -3.48 21.76
C THR A 179 21.91 -3.53 23.25
N SER A 180 21.92 -4.73 23.84
CA SER A 180 22.36 -4.92 25.22
C SER A 180 23.73 -4.26 25.39
N PRO A 181 23.94 -3.41 26.42
CA PRO A 181 25.27 -2.93 26.73
C PRO A 181 26.13 -4.13 27.14
N SER A 182 27.26 -4.29 26.46
CA SER A 182 28.37 -5.20 26.83
C SER A 182 28.96 -4.82 28.17
#